data_AF-A0A7S2AT21-F1
#
_entry.id   AF-A0A7S2AT21-F1
#
_cell.length_a   1.000
_cell.length_b   1.000
_cell.length_c   1.000
_cell.angle_alpha   90.00
_cell.angle_beta   90.00
_cell.angle_gamma   90.00
#
_symmetry.space_group_name_H-M   'P 1'
#
loop_
_entity.id
_entity.type
_entity.pdbx_description
1 polymer ?
#
loop_
_entity_poly.entity_id
_entity_poly.type
_entity_poly.pdbx_seq_one_letter_code
_entity_poly.pdbx_strand_id
1 'polypeptide(L)'
;GKGQAEDFAIDADGFFESEEEEEEEEKSEEDMIEKIFDAYASGLHRSDRIFMRFPDLTALAEEVAHAMPQKHKVFLRFSGTLEQIFDDTLQLQWDLGVRTRKGLNRKWFQVFIQKAMRAIGIQIVSLL
;
A
#
# COMPACT_ATOMS: atom_id res chain seq x y z
N GLY A 1 -16.08 -51.22 -38.57
CA GLY A 1 -16.70 -50.72 -37.33
C GLY A 1 -16.29 -51.61 -36.18
N LYS A 2 -15.61 -51.03 -35.19
CA LYS A 2 -15.50 -51.44 -33.78
C LYS A 2 -14.42 -50.55 -33.15
N GLY A 3 -14.86 -49.49 -32.48
CA GLY A 3 -14.00 -48.59 -31.74
C GLY A 3 -13.57 -49.23 -30.43
N GLN A 4 -12.28 -49.11 -30.10
CA GLN A 4 -11.76 -49.32 -28.76
C GLN A 4 -11.96 -48.00 -28.01
N ALA A 5 -12.70 -48.06 -26.90
CA ALA A 5 -12.70 -47.02 -25.89
C ALA A 5 -11.53 -47.33 -24.94
N GLU A 6 -10.53 -46.46 -24.92
CA GLU A 6 -9.52 -46.44 -23.87
C GLU A 6 -10.04 -45.54 -22.75
N ASP A 7 -10.22 -46.14 -21.58
CA ASP A 7 -10.60 -45.53 -20.33
C ASP A 7 -9.47 -44.59 -19.87
N PHE A 8 -9.72 -43.27 -19.92
CA PHE A 8 -8.87 -42.26 -19.30
C PHE A 8 -9.37 -42.06 -17.86
N ALA A 9 -8.80 -42.81 -16.92
CA ALA A 9 -8.90 -42.49 -15.51
C ALA A 9 -8.07 -41.23 -15.25
N ILE A 10 -8.74 -40.09 -15.09
CA ILE A 10 -8.15 -38.86 -14.58
C ILE A 10 -8.20 -38.99 -13.06
N ASP A 11 -7.05 -39.30 -12.44
CA ASP A 11 -6.86 -39.19 -11.01
C ASP A 11 -7.09 -37.73 -10.61
N ALA A 12 -8.21 -37.49 -9.92
CA ALA A 12 -8.59 -36.21 -9.34
C ALA A 12 -7.90 -36.04 -7.98
N ASP A 13 -6.58 -35.96 -7.99
CA ASP A 13 -5.79 -35.55 -6.83
C ASP A 13 -4.84 -34.44 -7.27
N GLY A 14 -5.24 -33.21 -6.95
CA GLY A 14 -4.39 -32.06 -7.17
C GLY A 14 -5.19 -30.79 -7.35
N PHE A 15 -4.93 -29.87 -6.43
CA PHE A 15 -5.10 -28.42 -6.59
C PHE A 15 -6.32 -27.82 -5.91
N PHE A 16 -6.29 -27.79 -4.57
CA PHE A 16 -7.02 -26.79 -3.80
C PHE A 16 -6.28 -26.48 -2.51
N GLU A 17 -5.26 -25.62 -2.58
CA GLU A 17 -4.58 -25.10 -1.40
C GLU A 17 -3.80 -23.82 -1.76
N SER A 18 -4.50 -22.73 -2.13
CA SER A 18 -3.84 -21.42 -2.36
C SER A 18 -4.80 -20.20 -2.31
N GLU A 19 -5.85 -20.20 -1.48
CA GLU A 19 -6.71 -19.01 -1.33
C GLU A 19 -6.74 -18.46 0.12
N GLU A 20 -6.47 -19.27 1.14
CA GLU A 20 -6.54 -18.82 2.55
C GLU A 20 -5.31 -18.03 3.03
N GLU A 21 -4.11 -18.26 2.48
CA GLU A 21 -2.90 -17.54 2.89
C GLU A 21 -2.89 -16.08 2.40
N GLU A 22 -3.49 -15.78 1.24
CA GLU A 22 -3.52 -14.41 0.70
C GLU A 22 -4.44 -13.48 1.51
N GLU A 23 -5.56 -13.99 2.05
CA GLU A 23 -6.49 -13.19 2.85
C GLU A 23 -5.94 -12.78 4.22
N GLU A 24 -5.10 -13.61 4.85
CA GLU A 24 -4.49 -13.28 6.14
C GLU A 24 -3.38 -12.23 6.01
N GLU A 25 -2.58 -12.28 4.94
CA GLU A 25 -1.54 -11.29 4.67
C GLU A 25 -2.11 -9.90 4.38
N GLU A 26 -3.16 -9.80 3.56
CA GLU A 26 -3.79 -8.50 3.23
C GLU A 26 -4.34 -7.80 4.48
N LYS A 27 -4.98 -8.54 5.39
CA LYS A 27 -5.54 -7.99 6.64
C LYS A 27 -4.46 -7.41 7.56
N SER A 28 -3.30 -8.06 7.61
CA SER A 28 -2.14 -7.63 8.38
C SER A 28 -1.56 -6.32 7.84
N GLU A 29 -1.52 -6.17 6.51
CA GLU A 29 -1.06 -4.94 5.86
C GLU A 29 -2.00 -3.76 6.11
N GLU A 30 -3.32 -3.97 6.02
CA GLU A 30 -4.30 -2.91 6.28
C GLU A 30 -4.21 -2.38 7.71
N ASP A 31 -4.13 -3.28 8.70
CA ASP A 31 -3.98 -2.93 10.11
C ASP A 31 -2.67 -2.16 10.37
N MET A 32 -1.60 -2.48 9.65
CA MET A 32 -0.32 -1.78 9.76
C MET A 32 -0.39 -0.38 9.17
N ILE A 33 -0.96 -0.24 7.98
CA ILE A 33 -1.14 1.05 7.31
C ILE A 33 -2.03 1.97 8.16
N GLU A 34 -3.06 1.43 8.81
CA GLU A 34 -3.92 2.18 9.73
C GLU A 34 -3.12 2.73 10.92
N LYS A 35 -2.24 1.93 11.54
CA LYS A 35 -1.38 2.40 12.63
C LYS A 35 -0.42 3.50 12.19
N ILE A 36 0.17 3.37 10.99
CA ILE A 36 1.04 4.40 10.42
C ILE A 36 0.25 5.68 10.19
N PHE A 37 -0.94 5.58 9.58
CA PHE A 37 -1.79 6.74 9.37
C PHE A 37 -2.11 7.45 10.69
N ASP A 38 -2.47 6.70 11.72
CA ASP A 38 -2.79 7.24 13.03
C ASP A 38 -1.61 7.90 13.74
N ALA A 39 -0.38 7.43 13.47
CA ALA A 39 0.84 8.00 14.03
C ALA A 39 1.25 9.33 13.36
N TYR A 40 1.10 9.45 12.03
CA TYR A 40 1.62 10.60 11.29
C TYR A 40 0.56 11.59 10.80
N ALA A 41 -0.71 11.18 10.64
CA ALA A 41 -1.75 12.07 10.15
C ALA A 41 -2.04 13.17 11.18
N SER A 42 -1.61 14.40 10.87
CA SER A 42 -1.76 15.55 11.78
C SER A 42 -2.91 16.49 11.41
N GLY A 43 -3.48 16.32 10.20
CA GLY A 43 -4.54 17.19 9.70
C GLY A 43 -5.96 16.74 10.07
N LEU A 44 -6.90 17.69 10.00
CA LEU A 44 -8.33 17.43 10.17
C LEU A 44 -9.13 18.04 9.00
N HIS A 45 -10.07 17.28 8.45
CA HIS A 45 -11.04 17.73 7.45
C HIS A 45 -12.42 17.16 7.73
N ARG A 46 -13.41 18.02 8.03
CA ARG A 46 -14.80 17.61 8.35
C ARG A 46 -14.87 16.55 9.45
N SER A 47 -14.03 16.71 10.48
CA SER A 47 -13.87 15.78 11.60
C SER A 47 -13.12 14.47 11.30
N ASP A 48 -12.71 14.24 10.05
CA ASP A 48 -11.85 13.11 9.68
C ASP A 48 -10.37 13.51 9.72
N ARG A 49 -9.51 12.60 10.22
CA ARG A 49 -8.06 12.77 10.13
C ARG A 49 -7.60 12.69 8.69
N ILE A 50 -6.64 13.54 8.33
CA ILE A 50 -6.02 13.54 7.00
C ILE A 50 -4.50 13.59 7.12
N PHE A 51 -3.85 12.84 6.24
CA PHE A 51 -2.40 12.86 6.05
C PHE A 51 -2.04 14.01 5.09
N MET A 52 -1.31 15.00 5.59
CA MET A 52 -1.00 16.24 4.91
C MET A 52 0.31 16.16 4.13
N ARG A 53 0.38 16.91 3.01
CA ARG A 53 1.48 16.83 2.05
C ARG A 53 2.86 17.11 2.65
N PHE A 54 3.04 18.21 3.36
CA PHE A 54 4.37 18.65 3.80
C PHE A 54 4.73 18.21 5.22
N PRO A 55 3.90 18.48 6.26
CA PRO A 55 4.29 18.14 7.62
C PRO A 55 4.37 16.62 7.83
N ASP A 56 3.41 15.87 7.28
CA ASP A 56 3.31 14.43 7.59
C ASP A 56 4.22 13.60 6.68
N LEU A 57 4.37 13.98 5.40
CA LEU A 57 5.27 13.30 4.48
C LEU A 57 6.74 13.47 4.86
N THR A 58 7.13 14.66 5.33
CA THR A 58 8.50 14.92 5.78
C THR A 58 8.83 14.10 7.02
N ALA A 59 7.92 14.09 8.01
CA ALA A 59 8.09 13.30 9.23
C ALA A 59 8.18 11.80 8.93
N LEU A 60 7.29 11.29 8.08
CA LEU A 60 7.33 9.89 7.62
C LEU A 60 8.65 9.58 6.90
N ALA A 61 9.11 10.48 6.04
CA ALA A 61 10.34 10.30 5.29
C ALA A 61 11.58 10.24 6.19
N GLU A 62 11.65 11.11 7.20
CA GLU A 62 12.74 11.13 8.17
C GLU A 62 12.78 9.86 9.02
N GLU A 63 11.63 9.37 9.49
CA GLU A 63 11.56 8.13 10.27
C GLU A 63 11.92 6.90 9.45
N VAL A 64 11.44 6.78 8.21
CA VAL A 64 11.82 5.66 7.34
C VAL A 64 13.32 5.70 7.02
N ALA A 65 13.88 6.90 6.82
CA ALA A 65 15.31 7.06 6.61
C ALA A 65 16.13 6.69 7.85
N HIS A 66 15.60 6.92 9.06
CA HIS A 66 16.21 6.50 10.32
C HIS A 66 16.13 4.99 10.55
N ALA A 67 14.97 4.37 10.27
CA ALA A 67 14.76 2.93 10.37
C ALA A 67 15.62 2.15 9.37
N MET A 68 15.86 2.72 8.18
CA MET A 68 16.64 2.09 7.12
C MET A 68 17.88 2.93 6.74
N PRO A 69 18.92 2.98 7.59
CA PRO A 69 20.11 3.80 7.32
C PRO A 69 20.84 3.37 6.04
N GLN A 70 20.74 2.07 5.69
CA GLN A 70 21.25 1.46 4.46
C GLN A 70 20.62 2.10 3.20
N LYS A 71 19.36 2.54 3.31
CA LYS A 71 18.51 3.07 2.23
C LYS A 71 18.30 4.58 2.34
N HIS A 72 18.89 5.26 3.31
CA HIS A 72 18.77 6.71 3.51
C HIS A 72 19.04 7.53 2.23
N LYS A 73 20.11 7.21 1.50
CA LYS A 73 20.45 7.90 0.23
C LYS A 73 19.46 7.60 -0.90
N VAL A 74 18.84 6.42 -0.86
CA VAL A 74 17.80 6.01 -1.80
C VAL A 74 16.55 6.82 -1.47
N PHE A 75 16.13 6.82 -0.22
CA PHE A 75 14.95 7.54 0.24
C PHE A 75 15.00 9.05 -0.02
N LEU A 76 16.15 9.70 0.24
CA LEU A 76 16.35 11.13 -0.11
C LEU A 76 16.23 11.42 -1.61
N ARG A 77 16.61 10.47 -2.49
CA ARG A 77 16.39 10.61 -3.94
C ARG A 77 14.93 10.41 -4.33
N PHE A 78 14.18 9.65 -3.54
CA PHE A 78 12.78 9.34 -3.78
C PHE A 78 11.82 10.34 -3.14
N SER A 79 12.27 11.34 -2.39
CA SER A 79 11.39 12.37 -1.81
C SER A 79 10.54 13.06 -2.88
N GLY A 80 11.13 13.45 -4.01
CA GLY A 80 10.38 14.02 -5.14
C GLY A 80 9.39 13.03 -5.77
N THR A 81 9.74 11.74 -5.80
CA THR A 81 8.82 10.67 -6.26
C THR A 81 7.67 10.46 -5.29
N LEU A 82 7.92 10.54 -3.98
CA LEU A 82 6.88 10.45 -2.95
C LEU A 82 5.93 11.63 -3.03
N GLU A 83 6.43 12.84 -3.25
CA GLU A 83 5.59 14.01 -3.51
C GLU A 83 4.72 13.83 -4.76
N GLN A 84 5.29 13.30 -5.84
CA GLN A 84 4.54 13.03 -7.06
C GLN A 84 3.44 11.99 -6.83
N ILE A 85 3.75 10.88 -6.15
CA ILE A 85 2.78 9.83 -5.82
C ILE A 85 1.68 10.38 -4.90
N PHE A 86 2.03 11.26 -3.97
CA PHE A 86 1.07 11.94 -3.12
C PHE A 86 0.12 12.80 -3.95
N ASP A 87 0.65 13.65 -4.84
CA ASP A 87 -0.15 14.54 -5.69
C ASP A 87 -1.07 13.74 -6.62
N ASP A 88 -0.56 12.67 -7.25
CA ASP A 88 -1.33 11.76 -8.09
C ASP A 88 -2.47 11.10 -7.30
N THR A 89 -2.21 10.70 -6.05
CA THR A 89 -3.21 10.06 -5.19
C THR A 89 -4.24 11.06 -4.68
N LEU A 90 -3.84 12.31 -4.40
CA LEU A 90 -4.73 13.39 -4.03
C LEU A 90 -5.68 13.77 -5.18
N GLN A 91 -5.15 13.81 -6.41
CA GLN A 91 -5.95 14.04 -7.60
C GLN A 91 -6.96 12.90 -7.82
N LEU A 92 -6.52 11.65 -7.71
CA LEU A 92 -7.40 10.49 -7.83
C LEU A 92 -8.52 10.50 -6.77
N GLN A 93 -8.20 10.91 -5.55
CA GLN A 93 -9.18 11.13 -4.47
C GLN A 93 -10.25 12.15 -4.86
N TRP A 94 -9.86 13.26 -5.51
CA TRP A 94 -10.82 14.26 -6.00
C TRP A 94 -11.67 13.73 -7.15
N ASP A 95 -11.07 13.01 -8.08
CA ASP A 95 -11.74 12.45 -9.26
C ASP A 95 -12.84 11.46 -8.84
N LEU A 96 -12.64 10.72 -7.73
CA LEU A 96 -13.64 9.84 -7.14
C LEU A 96 -14.58 10.52 -6.11
N GLY A 97 -14.58 11.86 -6.05
CA GLY A 97 -15.59 12.65 -5.35
C GLY A 97 -15.29 13.05 -3.91
N VAL A 98 -14.10 12.72 -3.38
CA VAL A 98 -13.68 13.13 -2.02
C VAL A 98 -13.02 14.52 -2.09
N ARG A 99 -13.77 15.55 -1.71
CA ARG A 99 -13.36 16.97 -1.83
C ARG A 99 -12.51 17.49 -0.68
N THR A 100 -11.38 16.86 -0.36
CA THR A 100 -10.39 17.43 0.57
C THR A 100 -9.15 17.89 -0.17
N ARG A 101 -8.84 19.20 -0.09
CA ARG A 101 -7.67 19.77 -0.78
C ARG A 101 -6.37 19.73 0.04
N LYS A 102 -6.46 19.28 1.28
CA LYS A 102 -5.40 19.47 2.28
C LYS A 102 -4.59 18.20 2.56
N GLY A 103 -5.08 17.03 2.14
CA GLY A 103 -4.46 15.77 2.48
C GLY A 103 -5.24 14.55 2.00
N LEU A 104 -4.69 13.38 2.26
CA LEU A 104 -5.30 12.09 1.98
C LEU A 104 -6.07 11.63 3.21
N ASN A 105 -7.29 11.12 3.04
CA ASN A 105 -7.93 10.37 4.12
C ASN A 105 -7.29 8.97 4.26
N ARG A 106 -7.70 8.21 5.27
CA ARG A 106 -7.14 6.88 5.56
C ARG A 106 -7.11 5.94 4.35
N LYS A 107 -8.24 5.83 3.63
CA LYS A 107 -8.35 4.95 2.45
C LYS A 107 -7.39 5.35 1.34
N TRP A 108 -7.25 6.65 1.10
CA TRP A 108 -6.36 7.16 0.06
C TRP A 108 -4.89 7.14 0.48
N PHE A 109 -4.62 7.23 1.78
CA PHE A 109 -3.30 7.02 2.33
C PHE A 109 -2.80 5.58 2.11
N GLN A 110 -3.67 4.58 2.25
CA GLN A 110 -3.34 3.18 1.91
C GLN A 110 -2.88 3.05 0.46
N VAL A 111 -3.63 3.62 -0.49
CA VAL A 111 -3.25 3.65 -1.90
C VAL A 111 -1.91 4.36 -2.12
N PHE A 112 -1.69 5.47 -1.42
CA PHE A 112 -0.42 6.20 -1.47
C PHE A 112 0.75 5.33 -1.00
N ILE A 113 0.64 4.67 0.15
CA ILE A 113 1.68 3.79 0.70
C ILE A 113 1.97 2.63 -0.24
N GLN A 114 0.94 1.94 -0.74
CA GLN A 114 1.13 0.84 -1.69
C GLN A 114 1.88 1.29 -2.95
N LYS A 115 1.55 2.47 -3.50
CA LYS A 115 2.26 3.05 -4.65
C LYS A 115 3.70 3.46 -4.30
N ALA A 116 3.90 4.11 -3.15
CA ALA A 116 5.20 4.55 -2.66
C ALA A 116 6.15 3.36 -2.48
N MET A 117 5.69 2.29 -1.84
CA MET A 117 6.46 1.08 -1.60
C MET A 117 6.86 0.39 -2.91
N ARG A 118 5.93 0.28 -3.87
CA ARG A 118 6.25 -0.22 -5.22
C ARG A 118 7.28 0.64 -5.94
N ALA A 119 7.21 1.97 -5.81
CA ALA A 119 8.15 2.87 -6.45
C ALA A 119 9.56 2.81 -5.85
N ILE A 120 9.68 2.56 -4.55
CA ILE A 120 10.96 2.45 -3.84
C ILE A 120 11.52 1.00 -3.93
N GLY A 121 10.69 0.03 -4.30
CA GLY A 121 11.05 -1.39 -4.33
C GLY A 121 11.20 -1.99 -2.94
N ILE A 122 10.41 -1.51 -1.98
CA ILE A 122 10.34 -1.99 -0.60
C ILE A 122 9.00 -2.71 -0.43
N GLN A 123 9.00 -3.87 0.25
CA GLN A 123 7.77 -4.51 0.70
C GLN A 123 7.39 -3.98 2.09
N ILE A 124 6.09 -3.80 2.35
CA ILE A 124 5.55 -3.21 3.60
C ILE A 124 6.04 -3.99 4.83
N VAL A 125 6.16 -5.31 4.71
CA VAL A 125 6.64 -6.22 5.76
C VAL A 125 8.05 -5.87 6.26
N SER A 126 8.88 -5.16 5.48
CA SER A 126 10.26 -4.83 5.84
C SER A 126 10.40 -3.58 6.74
N LEU A 127 9.32 -2.86 7.05
CA LEU A 127 9.35 -1.60 7.80
C LEU A 127 9.28 -1.76 9.33
N LEU A 128 9.26 -2.99 9.85
CA LEU A 128 9.32 -3.32 11.27
C LEU A 128 10.50 -4.25 11.60
#